data_AF-A0A2H0GAV3-F1
#
_entry.id   AF-A0A2H0GAV3-F1
#
_cell.length_a   1.000
_cell.length_b   1.000
_cell.length_c   1.000
_cell.angle_alpha   90.00
_cell.angle_beta   90.00
_cell.angle_gamma   90.00
#
_symmetry.space_group_name_H-M   'P 1'
#
loop_
_entity.id
_entity.type
_entity.pdbx_description
1 polymer ?
#
loop_
_entity_poly.entity_id
_entity_poly.type
_entity_poly.pdbx_seq_one_letter_code
_entity_poly.pdbx_strand_id
1 'polypeptide(L)'
;MKKISLLILFIFLSAYLIFIFFKIKFNKTLPYINNNNFYVEGKKYHPIVLNYIVSYQTDGKDYWGTPTVDYGTFYHSKAASHKALSAQFDLIKELGFNTIRIVGIGEPNIDKKLGTLSFRLKRSETTDTLIYLDNVHAYKNYFNAIDDLLKLAQQSGLHIILLTKLSSNHVSSNYHLKKITQRFKNNKTILAIDLFNEPLYFDSPEKEKKEVRTIVKKWQQTVKNADNNRLTTIGLEGVREIFRWDPNILPVDFISYHPYEYEPEQVRNEIYWYGKYTKKPWIIG
;
A
#
# COMPACT_ATOMS: atom_id res chain seq x y z
N MET A 1 -3.84 -59.71 -14.28
CA MET A 1 -4.33 -58.68 -13.33
C MET A 1 -3.21 -57.85 -12.70
N LYS A 2 -2.18 -58.42 -12.06
CA LYS A 2 -1.11 -57.66 -11.35
C LYS A 2 -0.39 -56.57 -12.17
N LYS A 3 -0.15 -56.77 -13.48
CA LYS A 3 0.51 -55.76 -14.34
C LYS A 3 -0.34 -54.51 -14.57
N ILE A 4 -1.65 -54.67 -14.70
CA ILE A 4 -2.60 -53.57 -14.88
C ILE A 4 -2.69 -52.74 -13.59
N SER A 5 -2.67 -53.40 -12.43
CA SER A 5 -2.65 -52.75 -11.11
C SER A 5 -1.42 -51.86 -10.91
N LEU A 6 -0.23 -52.32 -11.33
CA LEU A 6 1.02 -51.59 -11.20
C LEU A 6 1.06 -50.34 -12.10
N LEU A 7 0.56 -50.46 -13.32
CA LEU A 7 0.48 -49.35 -14.27
C LEU A 7 -0.46 -48.24 -13.76
N ILE A 8 -1.63 -48.63 -13.23
CA ILE A 8 -2.58 -47.68 -12.64
C ILE A 8 -1.94 -46.96 -11.44
N LEU A 9 -1.27 -47.68 -10.54
CA LEU A 9 -0.59 -47.07 -9.39
C LEU A 9 0.50 -46.08 -9.82
N PHE A 10 1.29 -46.42 -10.85
CA PHE A 10 2.32 -45.52 -11.38
C PHE A 10 1.72 -44.25 -11.98
N ILE A 11 0.61 -44.35 -12.71
CA ILE A 11 -0.11 -43.19 -13.26
C ILE A 11 -0.64 -42.29 -12.14
N PHE A 12 -1.22 -42.86 -11.08
CA PHE A 12 -1.68 -42.07 -9.93
C PHE A 12 -0.53 -41.38 -9.18
N LEU A 13 0.59 -42.07 -8.98
CA LEU A 13 1.77 -41.47 -8.33
C LEU A 13 2.38 -40.34 -9.16
N SER A 14 2.50 -40.53 -10.48
CA SER A 14 3.03 -39.49 -11.36
C SER A 14 2.08 -38.30 -11.48
N ALA A 15 0.76 -38.52 -11.57
CA ALA A 15 -0.23 -37.45 -11.50
C ALA A 15 -0.20 -36.69 -10.16
N TYR A 16 -0.02 -37.40 -9.04
CA TYR A 16 0.10 -36.80 -7.71
C TYR A 16 1.40 -35.99 -7.54
N LEU A 17 2.53 -36.51 -8.04
CA LEU A 17 3.81 -35.79 -8.03
C LEU A 17 3.77 -34.55 -8.93
N ILE A 18 3.13 -34.64 -10.10
CA ILE A 18 2.85 -33.49 -10.97
C ILE A 18 1.98 -32.49 -10.21
N PHE A 19 0.88 -32.93 -9.60
CA PHE A 19 0.01 -32.06 -8.80
C PHE A 19 0.74 -31.37 -7.65
N ILE A 20 1.59 -32.09 -6.90
CA ILE A 20 2.45 -31.51 -5.86
C ILE A 20 3.43 -30.50 -6.47
N PHE A 21 4.12 -30.86 -7.54
CA PHE A 21 5.10 -30.00 -8.19
C PHE A 21 4.46 -28.71 -8.71
N PHE A 22 3.27 -28.79 -9.31
CA PHE A 22 2.49 -27.63 -9.73
C PHE A 22 1.94 -26.84 -8.53
N LYS A 23 1.45 -27.50 -7.47
CA LYS A 23 0.98 -26.84 -6.25
C LYS A 23 2.11 -26.09 -5.52
N ILE A 24 3.34 -26.61 -5.56
CA ILE A 24 4.54 -25.97 -5.02
C ILE A 24 4.99 -24.80 -5.91
N LYS A 25 4.96 -24.95 -7.25
CA LYS A 25 5.33 -23.86 -8.18
C LYS A 25 4.32 -22.71 -8.24
N PHE A 26 3.04 -22.94 -7.91
CA PHE A 26 1.97 -21.97 -8.11
C PHE A 26 1.44 -21.30 -6.85
N ASN A 27 2.04 -21.54 -5.67
CA ASN A 27 1.74 -20.71 -4.53
C ASN A 27 2.48 -19.36 -4.69
N LYS A 28 1.95 -18.49 -5.56
CA LYS A 28 2.44 -17.12 -5.73
C LYS A 28 2.50 -16.48 -4.34
N THR A 29 3.68 -16.32 -3.79
CA THR A 29 3.89 -15.76 -2.45
C THR A 29 3.55 -14.28 -2.48
N LEU A 30 3.12 -13.74 -1.34
CA LEU A 30 3.06 -12.28 -1.17
C LEU A 30 4.46 -11.68 -1.42
N PRO A 31 4.54 -10.39 -1.81
CA PRO A 31 5.82 -9.71 -1.88
C PRO A 31 6.57 -9.79 -0.55
N TYR A 32 7.89 -10.00 -0.60
CA TYR A 32 8.71 -10.16 0.59
C TYR A 32 10.11 -9.54 0.40
N ILE A 33 10.86 -9.42 1.49
CA ILE A 33 12.24 -8.97 1.48
C ILE A 33 13.13 -10.12 1.97
N ASN A 34 14.21 -10.39 1.26
CA ASN A 34 15.25 -11.34 1.68
C ASN A 34 16.63 -10.76 1.34
N ASN A 35 17.56 -10.77 2.31
CA ASN A 35 18.90 -10.22 2.16
C ASN A 35 18.91 -8.82 1.52
N ASN A 36 18.10 -7.89 2.05
CA ASN A 36 17.95 -6.52 1.55
C ASN A 36 17.44 -6.36 0.10
N ASN A 37 16.85 -7.41 -0.49
CA ASN A 37 16.26 -7.34 -1.82
C ASN A 37 14.77 -7.65 -1.75
N PHE A 38 13.96 -6.93 -2.53
CA PHE A 38 12.54 -7.23 -2.68
C PHE A 38 12.36 -8.41 -3.63
N TYR A 39 11.32 -9.18 -3.41
CA TYR A 39 10.92 -10.29 -4.26
C TYR A 39 9.42 -10.28 -4.49
N VAL A 40 9.04 -10.53 -5.73
CA VAL A 40 7.66 -10.71 -6.19
C VAL A 40 7.61 -12.01 -6.97
N GLU A 41 6.69 -12.91 -6.61
CA GLU A 41 6.55 -14.23 -7.27
C GLU A 41 7.89 -15.00 -7.35
N GLY A 42 8.71 -14.90 -6.31
CA GLY A 42 10.02 -15.55 -6.21
C GLY A 42 11.14 -14.94 -7.05
N LYS A 43 10.86 -13.87 -7.79
CA LYS A 43 11.86 -13.15 -8.59
C LYS A 43 12.31 -11.88 -7.88
N LYS A 44 13.60 -11.55 -8.01
CA LYS A 44 14.14 -10.28 -7.51
C LYS A 44 13.36 -9.13 -8.16
N TYR A 45 12.94 -8.19 -7.33
CA TYR A 45 12.12 -7.05 -7.69
C TYR A 45 12.83 -5.78 -7.23
N HIS A 46 12.80 -4.74 -8.06
CA HIS A 46 13.33 -3.42 -7.70
C HIS A 46 12.21 -2.41 -7.89
N PRO A 47 11.57 -1.93 -6.80
CA PRO A 47 10.49 -0.97 -6.91
C PRO A 47 10.98 0.33 -7.57
N ILE A 48 10.38 0.67 -8.71
CA ILE A 48 10.49 1.99 -9.35
C ILE A 48 9.12 2.62 -9.16
N VAL A 49 9.06 3.60 -8.26
CA VAL A 49 7.81 4.07 -7.64
C VAL A 49 7.40 5.42 -8.20
N LEU A 50 6.10 5.59 -8.42
CA LEU A 50 5.46 6.87 -8.71
C LEU A 50 4.36 7.12 -7.66
N ASN A 51 4.32 8.33 -7.09
CA ASN A 51 3.18 8.77 -6.30
C ASN A 51 1.99 9.10 -7.20
N TYR A 52 0.81 8.56 -6.88
CA TYR A 52 -0.41 8.79 -7.65
C TYR A 52 -1.60 8.98 -6.71
N ILE A 53 -2.33 10.08 -6.88
CA ILE A 53 -3.43 10.47 -6.01
C ILE A 53 -4.75 9.96 -6.58
N VAL A 54 -5.46 9.17 -5.78
CA VAL A 54 -6.78 8.65 -6.11
C VAL A 54 -7.80 9.27 -5.16
N SER A 55 -8.83 9.89 -5.74
CA SER A 55 -9.98 10.40 -5.00
C SER A 55 -11.12 9.40 -5.01
N TYR A 56 -12.08 9.57 -4.10
CA TYR A 56 -13.36 8.89 -4.18
C TYR A 56 -14.39 9.71 -4.97
N GLN A 57 -15.22 9.03 -5.75
CA GLN A 57 -16.35 9.62 -6.45
C GLN A 57 -17.63 8.80 -6.30
N THR A 58 -18.78 9.42 -6.54
CA THR A 58 -20.11 8.78 -6.50
C THR A 58 -21.08 9.39 -7.51
N ASP A 59 -22.05 8.60 -7.96
CA ASP A 59 -23.26 9.03 -8.68
C ASP A 59 -24.49 9.12 -7.75
N GLY A 60 -24.31 8.90 -6.44
CA GLY A 60 -25.37 8.78 -5.45
C GLY A 60 -25.89 7.35 -5.24
N LYS A 61 -25.45 6.37 -6.04
CA LYS A 61 -25.80 4.94 -5.89
C LYS A 61 -24.61 4.07 -5.50
N ASP A 62 -23.46 4.26 -6.16
CA ASP A 62 -22.20 3.56 -5.86
C ASP A 62 -21.08 4.56 -5.57
N TYR A 63 -19.95 4.08 -5.04
CA TYR A 63 -18.74 4.87 -4.94
C TYR A 63 -17.49 4.08 -5.35
N TRP A 64 -16.56 4.78 -5.99
CA TRP A 64 -15.41 4.19 -6.66
C TRP A 64 -14.18 5.09 -6.56
N GLY A 65 -13.01 4.53 -6.85
CA GLY A 65 -11.78 5.28 -7.02
C GLY A 65 -11.72 5.96 -8.39
N THR A 66 -11.23 7.19 -8.43
CA THR A 66 -11.06 7.98 -9.67
C THR A 66 -9.71 8.72 -9.61
N PRO A 67 -9.08 9.07 -10.75
CA PRO A 67 -7.96 10.00 -10.73
C PRO A 67 -8.38 11.26 -9.97
N THR A 68 -7.48 11.85 -9.17
CA THR A 68 -7.87 13.05 -8.41
C THR A 68 -8.35 14.16 -9.34
N VAL A 69 -9.36 14.91 -8.90
CA VAL A 69 -9.86 16.08 -9.64
C VAL A 69 -8.81 17.18 -9.72
N ASP A 70 -7.79 17.15 -8.85
CA ASP A 70 -6.64 18.07 -8.91
C ASP A 70 -5.80 17.89 -10.18
N TYR A 71 -5.95 16.76 -10.88
CA TYR A 71 -5.41 16.55 -12.22
C TYR A 71 -6.28 17.20 -13.32
N GLY A 72 -7.35 17.90 -12.95
CA GLY A 72 -8.15 18.74 -13.82
C GLY A 72 -9.31 18.06 -14.55
N THR A 73 -9.61 16.79 -14.28
CA THR A 73 -10.72 16.07 -14.94
C THR A 73 -11.67 15.44 -13.94
N PHE A 74 -12.96 15.77 -14.07
CA PHE A 74 -14.05 15.08 -13.40
C PHE A 74 -14.68 14.04 -14.35
N TYR A 75 -14.95 12.82 -13.87
CA TYR A 75 -15.48 11.74 -14.70
C TYR A 75 -16.93 11.45 -14.32
N HIS A 76 -17.90 11.47 -15.23
CA HIS A 76 -19.31 11.37 -14.82
C HIS A 76 -19.83 9.95 -14.51
N SER A 77 -18.98 8.92 -14.55
CA SER A 77 -19.38 7.53 -14.23
C SER A 77 -18.22 6.67 -13.76
N LYS A 78 -18.52 5.59 -13.04
CA LYS A 78 -17.56 4.56 -12.64
C LYS A 78 -16.78 3.99 -13.81
N ALA A 79 -17.46 3.69 -14.91
CA ALA A 79 -16.84 3.16 -16.11
C ALA A 79 -15.83 4.15 -16.73
N ALA A 80 -16.17 5.44 -16.78
CA ALA A 80 -15.26 6.47 -17.27
C ALA A 80 -14.04 6.66 -16.36
N SER A 81 -14.26 6.74 -15.03
CA SER A 81 -13.16 6.83 -14.05
C SER A 81 -12.22 5.63 -14.13
N HIS A 82 -12.76 4.42 -14.20
CA HIS A 82 -11.96 3.19 -14.27
C HIS A 82 -11.21 3.07 -15.60
N LYS A 83 -11.83 3.47 -16.72
CA LYS A 83 -11.14 3.53 -18.02
C LYS A 83 -9.96 4.49 -17.98
N ALA A 84 -10.14 5.66 -17.34
CA ALA A 84 -9.07 6.63 -17.18
C ALA A 84 -7.95 6.13 -16.26
N LEU A 85 -8.29 5.52 -15.11
CA LEU A 85 -7.32 4.89 -14.22
C LEU A 85 -6.52 3.80 -14.96
N SER A 86 -7.19 2.92 -15.69
CA SER A 86 -6.52 1.87 -16.47
C SER A 86 -5.55 2.47 -17.48
N ALA A 87 -5.99 3.44 -18.29
CA ALA A 87 -5.13 4.07 -19.28
C ALA A 87 -3.91 4.77 -18.67
N GLN A 88 -4.09 5.43 -17.51
CA GLN A 88 -2.99 6.08 -16.80
C GLN A 88 -2.05 5.06 -16.15
N PHE A 89 -2.56 3.95 -15.62
CA PHE A 89 -1.75 2.87 -15.09
C PHE A 89 -0.95 2.16 -16.19
N ASP A 90 -1.54 1.95 -17.36
CA ASP A 90 -0.84 1.41 -18.53
C ASP A 90 0.27 2.37 -18.97
N LEU A 91 0.01 3.67 -19.04
CA LEU A 91 1.03 4.68 -19.33
C LEU A 91 2.16 4.68 -18.29
N ILE A 92 1.84 4.63 -17.00
CA ILE A 92 2.85 4.55 -15.91
C ILE A 92 3.73 3.31 -16.11
N LYS A 93 3.13 2.18 -16.49
CA LYS A 93 3.87 0.94 -16.79
C LYS A 93 4.78 1.11 -18.01
N GLU A 94 4.28 1.72 -19.09
CA GLU A 94 5.04 2.00 -20.32
C GLU A 94 6.23 2.93 -20.08
N LEU A 95 6.10 3.89 -19.16
CA LEU A 95 7.18 4.77 -18.72
C LEU A 95 8.26 4.07 -17.88
N GLY A 96 8.09 2.79 -17.57
CA GLY A 96 9.08 1.96 -16.88
C GLY A 96 8.88 1.85 -15.36
N PHE A 97 7.87 2.52 -14.80
CA PHE A 97 7.49 2.28 -13.41
C PHE A 97 6.88 0.89 -13.26
N ASN A 98 7.09 0.28 -12.11
CA ASN A 98 6.50 -1.03 -11.80
C ASN A 98 5.65 -1.00 -10.53
N THR A 99 5.72 0.10 -9.78
CA THR A 99 5.04 0.27 -8.51
C THR A 99 4.41 1.66 -8.46
N ILE A 100 3.21 1.76 -7.91
CA ILE A 100 2.56 3.03 -7.62
C ILE A 100 2.38 3.15 -6.11
N ARG A 101 2.76 4.29 -5.54
CA ARG A 101 2.36 4.69 -4.19
C ARG A 101 1.04 5.43 -4.27
N ILE A 102 -0.03 4.80 -3.77
CA ILE A 102 -1.38 5.34 -3.84
C ILE A 102 -1.65 6.20 -2.62
N VAL A 103 -2.00 7.46 -2.88
CA VAL A 103 -2.37 8.49 -1.89
C VAL A 103 -3.86 8.83 -2.03
N GLY A 104 -4.53 9.17 -0.94
CA GLY A 104 -5.93 9.60 -0.91
C GLY A 104 -6.92 8.48 -0.58
N ILE A 105 -7.13 7.53 -1.49
CA ILE A 105 -8.21 6.52 -1.35
C ILE A 105 -8.04 5.61 -0.12
N GLY A 106 -6.81 5.37 0.35
CA GLY A 106 -6.50 4.56 1.55
C GLY A 106 -6.51 5.35 2.86
N GLU A 107 -6.79 6.65 2.79
CA GLU A 107 -6.53 7.61 3.86
C GLU A 107 -7.81 8.30 4.34
N PRO A 108 -8.61 7.64 5.20
CA PRO A 108 -9.74 8.33 5.78
C PRO A 108 -9.25 9.53 6.59
N ASN A 109 -9.99 10.63 6.53
CA ASN A 109 -9.84 11.71 7.47
C ASN A 109 -10.13 11.21 8.90
N ILE A 110 -9.33 11.69 9.85
CA ILE A 110 -9.48 11.40 11.27
C ILE A 110 -9.81 12.72 11.97
N ASP A 111 -11.00 12.83 12.55
CA ASP A 111 -11.31 13.95 13.42
C ASP A 111 -10.37 13.94 14.64
N LYS A 112 -9.59 15.01 14.82
CA LYS A 112 -8.57 15.08 15.89
C LYS A 112 -9.15 15.10 17.30
N LYS A 113 -10.42 15.46 17.47
CA LYS A 113 -11.08 15.52 18.78
C LYS A 113 -11.83 14.23 19.07
N LEU A 114 -12.64 13.77 18.13
CA LEU A 114 -13.55 12.64 18.28
C LEU A 114 -12.92 11.30 17.88
N GLY A 115 -11.85 11.32 17.08
CA GLY A 115 -11.28 10.14 16.45
C GLY A 115 -12.20 9.50 15.41
N THR A 116 -13.28 10.16 15.00
CA THR A 116 -14.19 9.63 13.98
C THR A 116 -13.50 9.59 12.62
N LEU A 117 -13.74 8.50 11.89
CA LEU A 117 -13.15 8.28 10.58
C LEU A 117 -14.16 8.63 9.50
N SER A 118 -13.75 9.40 8.51
CA SER A 118 -14.59 9.76 7.37
C SER A 118 -13.78 9.89 6.09
N PHE A 119 -14.44 9.84 4.95
CA PHE A 119 -13.81 10.12 3.66
C PHE A 119 -14.76 10.93 2.80
N ARG A 120 -14.19 11.70 1.87
CA ARG A 120 -14.93 12.64 1.04
C ARG A 120 -15.20 12.01 -0.32
N LEU A 121 -16.47 11.93 -0.70
CA LEU A 121 -16.93 11.56 -2.03
C LEU A 121 -17.14 12.81 -2.86
N LYS A 122 -16.55 12.87 -4.05
CA LYS A 122 -16.90 13.86 -5.07
C LYS A 122 -18.20 13.42 -5.76
N ARG A 123 -19.22 14.27 -5.83
CA ARG A 123 -20.50 13.99 -6.53
C ARG A 123 -20.62 14.78 -7.84
N SER A 124 -20.10 16.00 -7.85
CA SER A 124 -19.91 16.84 -9.02
C SER A 124 -18.62 17.63 -8.87
N GLU A 125 -18.31 18.50 -9.83
CA GLU A 125 -17.15 19.41 -9.76
C GLU A 125 -17.21 20.35 -8.54
N THR A 126 -18.41 20.65 -8.04
CA THR A 126 -18.64 21.64 -6.99
C THR A 126 -19.26 21.07 -5.71
N THR A 127 -19.69 19.80 -5.74
CA THR A 127 -20.42 19.18 -4.63
C THR A 127 -19.72 17.92 -4.14
N ASP A 128 -19.47 17.91 -2.84
CA ASP A 128 -18.86 16.79 -2.13
C ASP A 128 -19.83 16.25 -1.07
N THR A 129 -19.64 15.00 -0.67
CA THR A 129 -20.37 14.39 0.46
C THR A 129 -19.38 13.70 1.39
N LEU A 130 -19.58 13.86 2.69
CA LEU A 130 -18.76 13.21 3.71
C LEU A 130 -19.43 11.92 4.16
N ILE A 131 -18.70 10.81 4.11
CA ILE A 131 -19.16 9.50 4.58
C ILE A 131 -18.35 9.10 5.81
N TYR A 132 -19.05 8.70 6.88
CA TYR A 132 -18.42 8.19 8.10
C TYR A 132 -18.22 6.67 8.02
N LEU A 133 -17.06 6.21 8.48
CA LEU A 133 -16.73 4.78 8.60
C LEU A 133 -17.18 4.25 9.98
N ASP A 134 -18.48 4.31 10.24
CA ASP A 134 -19.10 3.94 11.53
C ASP A 134 -19.86 2.61 11.47
N ASN A 135 -20.15 2.10 10.28
CA ASN A 135 -20.95 0.89 10.09
C ASN A 135 -20.37 -0.06 9.03
N VAL A 136 -20.89 -1.29 9.00
CA VAL A 136 -20.41 -2.37 8.11
C VAL A 136 -20.61 -2.03 6.64
N HIS A 137 -21.71 -1.35 6.28
CA HIS A 137 -22.01 -1.00 4.89
C HIS A 137 -21.04 0.06 4.36
N ALA A 138 -20.77 1.12 5.14
CA ALA A 138 -19.79 2.15 4.78
C ALA A 138 -18.40 1.55 4.54
N TYR A 139 -17.93 0.69 5.46
CA TYR A 139 -16.67 -0.04 5.32
C TYR A 139 -16.68 -0.97 4.09
N LYS A 140 -17.79 -1.67 3.83
CA LYS A 140 -17.90 -2.59 2.69
C LYS A 140 -17.64 -1.85 1.40
N ASN A 141 -18.38 -0.77 1.11
CA ASN A 141 -18.15 -0.12 -0.18
C ASN A 141 -16.86 0.73 -0.20
N TYR A 142 -16.32 1.15 0.97
CA TYR A 142 -14.99 1.79 1.05
C TYR A 142 -13.92 0.82 0.56
N PHE A 143 -13.95 -0.42 1.07
CA PHE A 143 -13.04 -1.45 0.62
C PHE A 143 -13.31 -1.94 -0.81
N ASN A 144 -14.56 -1.95 -1.28
CA ASN A 144 -14.85 -2.34 -2.67
C ASN A 144 -14.22 -1.36 -3.67
N ALA A 145 -14.23 -0.05 -3.39
CA ALA A 145 -13.58 0.94 -4.23
C ALA A 145 -12.05 0.73 -4.31
N ILE A 146 -11.42 0.38 -3.18
CA ILE A 146 -10.00 0.02 -3.14
C ILE A 146 -9.75 -1.31 -3.87
N ASP A 147 -10.61 -2.33 -3.70
CA ASP A 147 -10.52 -3.59 -4.44
C ASP A 147 -10.54 -3.37 -5.96
N ASP A 148 -11.43 -2.50 -6.44
CA ASP A 148 -11.51 -2.19 -7.86
C ASP A 148 -10.24 -1.50 -8.35
N LEU A 149 -9.67 -0.55 -7.60
CA LEU A 149 -8.38 0.06 -7.91
C LEU A 149 -7.23 -0.97 -7.96
N LEU A 150 -7.17 -1.88 -6.98
CA LEU A 150 -6.16 -2.93 -6.91
C LEU A 150 -6.26 -3.89 -8.11
N LYS A 151 -7.47 -4.16 -8.61
CA LYS A 151 -7.66 -4.97 -9.83
C LYS A 151 -7.13 -4.24 -11.07
N LEU A 152 -7.40 -2.94 -11.20
CA LEU A 152 -6.90 -2.14 -12.33
C LEU A 152 -5.37 -2.12 -12.34
N ALA A 153 -4.73 -1.86 -11.19
CA ALA A 153 -3.27 -1.90 -11.08
C ALA A 153 -2.70 -3.30 -11.39
N GLN A 154 -3.37 -4.36 -10.93
CA GLN A 154 -2.97 -5.73 -11.25
C GLN A 154 -3.03 -6.01 -12.76
N GLN A 155 -4.09 -5.54 -13.43
CA GLN A 155 -4.28 -5.72 -14.87
C GLN A 155 -3.20 -5.01 -15.68
N SER A 156 -2.76 -3.82 -15.25
CA SER A 156 -1.63 -3.08 -15.82
C SER A 156 -0.25 -3.63 -15.41
N GLY A 157 -0.19 -4.70 -14.60
CA GLY A 157 1.07 -5.30 -14.16
C GLY A 157 1.88 -4.42 -13.22
N LEU A 158 1.20 -3.67 -12.36
CA LEU A 158 1.76 -2.78 -11.34
C LEU A 158 1.51 -3.32 -9.92
N HIS A 159 2.46 -3.04 -9.03
CA HIS A 159 2.26 -3.22 -7.59
C HIS A 159 1.88 -1.90 -6.91
N ILE A 160 1.25 -2.00 -5.74
CA ILE A 160 0.80 -0.83 -4.97
C ILE A 160 1.47 -0.77 -3.60
N ILE A 161 2.02 0.40 -3.26
CA ILE A 161 2.25 0.80 -1.88
C ILE A 161 1.01 1.59 -1.44
N LEU A 162 0.23 1.04 -0.51
CA LEU A 162 -1.04 1.64 -0.09
C LEU A 162 -0.81 2.49 1.16
N LEU A 163 -0.87 3.81 1.02
CA LEU A 163 -0.80 4.72 2.15
C LEU A 163 -2.09 4.65 2.97
N THR A 164 -1.93 4.58 4.28
CA THR A 164 -3.01 4.76 5.24
C THR A 164 -2.69 5.89 6.20
N LYS A 165 -3.69 6.71 6.49
CA LYS A 165 -3.57 7.82 7.42
C LYS A 165 -3.79 7.29 8.83
N LEU A 166 -2.76 7.36 9.66
CA LEU A 166 -2.83 6.88 11.04
C LEU A 166 -2.79 8.04 12.05
N SER A 167 -3.31 7.75 13.25
CA SER A 167 -3.15 8.61 14.42
C SER A 167 -2.84 7.74 15.63
N SER A 168 -1.77 8.09 16.35
CA SER A 168 -1.39 7.40 17.58
C SER A 168 -2.42 7.60 18.69
N ASN A 169 -3.21 8.67 18.62
CA ASN A 169 -4.06 9.15 19.71
C ASN A 169 -5.47 8.55 19.67
N HIS A 170 -5.85 7.88 18.58
CA HIS A 170 -7.20 7.37 18.40
C HIS A 170 -7.23 5.87 18.14
N VAL A 171 -8.01 5.14 18.95
CA VAL A 171 -8.21 3.69 18.83
C VAL A 171 -8.84 3.32 17.48
N SER A 172 -9.72 4.19 16.95
CA SER A 172 -10.36 4.03 15.63
C SER A 172 -9.34 3.88 14.51
N SER A 173 -8.22 4.61 14.56
CA SER A 173 -7.14 4.50 13.56
C SER A 173 -6.49 3.11 13.55
N ASN A 174 -6.18 2.57 14.73
CA ASN A 174 -5.65 1.20 14.86
C ASN A 174 -6.68 0.15 14.40
N TYR A 175 -7.96 0.37 14.71
CA TYR A 175 -9.04 -0.51 14.26
C TYR A 175 -9.21 -0.48 12.73
N HIS A 176 -9.07 0.69 12.11
CA HIS A 176 -9.05 0.84 10.65
C HIS A 176 -7.86 0.10 10.04
N LEU A 177 -6.65 0.30 10.58
CA LEU A 177 -5.44 -0.40 10.15
C LEU A 177 -5.61 -1.93 10.19
N LYS A 178 -6.23 -2.44 11.26
CA LYS A 178 -6.56 -3.87 11.38
C LYS A 178 -7.55 -4.30 10.27
N LYS A 179 -8.64 -3.55 10.06
CA LYS A 179 -9.66 -3.87 9.05
C LYS A 179 -9.10 -3.87 7.62
N ILE A 180 -8.34 -2.84 7.26
CA ILE A 180 -7.75 -2.73 5.91
C ILE A 180 -6.75 -3.86 5.68
N THR A 181 -5.89 -4.15 6.66
CA THR A 181 -4.94 -5.26 6.57
C THR A 181 -5.66 -6.61 6.44
N GLN A 182 -6.69 -6.86 7.27
CA GLN A 182 -7.47 -8.09 7.21
C GLN A 182 -8.20 -8.28 5.88
N ARG A 183 -8.77 -7.20 5.34
CA ARG A 183 -9.47 -7.22 4.04
C ARG A 183 -8.53 -7.64 2.92
N PHE A 184 -7.32 -7.11 2.91
CA PHE A 184 -6.38 -7.25 1.80
C PHE A 184 -5.21 -8.20 2.07
N LYS A 185 -5.25 -9.01 3.15
CA LYS A 185 -4.13 -9.88 3.55
C LYS A 185 -3.58 -10.76 2.43
N ASN A 186 -4.45 -11.29 1.57
CA ASN A 186 -4.06 -12.19 0.48
C ASN A 186 -3.86 -11.46 -0.86
N ASN A 187 -3.99 -10.13 -0.91
CA ASN A 187 -3.85 -9.36 -2.14
C ASN A 187 -2.36 -9.19 -2.47
N LYS A 188 -1.96 -9.70 -3.64
CA LYS A 188 -0.57 -9.73 -4.11
C LYS A 188 -0.18 -8.47 -4.89
N THR A 189 -1.17 -7.69 -5.33
CA THR A 189 -0.94 -6.38 -5.96
C THR A 189 -0.34 -5.43 -4.96
N ILE A 190 -0.81 -5.46 -3.70
CA ILE A 190 -0.19 -4.65 -2.64
C ILE A 190 1.24 -5.19 -2.38
N LEU A 191 2.24 -4.34 -2.60
CA LEU A 191 3.62 -4.53 -2.19
C LEU A 191 3.73 -4.33 -0.68
N ALA A 192 3.25 -3.19 -0.19
CA ALA A 192 3.36 -2.80 1.21
C ALA A 192 2.21 -1.90 1.67
N ILE A 193 2.00 -1.84 2.99
CA ILE A 193 1.20 -0.79 3.64
C ILE A 193 2.17 0.30 4.10
N ASP A 194 1.96 1.52 3.63
CA ASP A 194 2.65 2.70 4.14
C ASP A 194 1.86 3.26 5.31
N LEU A 195 2.46 3.22 6.49
CA LEU A 195 1.79 3.48 7.76
C LEU A 195 1.62 4.98 8.06
N PHE A 196 2.47 5.83 7.49
CA PHE A 196 2.42 7.26 7.77
C PHE A 196 3.23 8.04 6.73
N ASN A 197 2.65 9.12 6.21
CA ASN A 197 3.32 10.02 5.28
C ASN A 197 4.03 11.14 6.03
N GLU A 198 5.32 11.32 5.75
CA GLU A 198 6.17 12.47 6.09
C GLU A 198 5.91 13.04 7.49
N PRO A 199 6.21 12.24 8.53
CA PRO A 199 5.95 12.66 9.90
C PRO A 199 6.54 14.01 10.27
N LEU A 200 7.65 14.44 9.65
CA LEU A 200 8.20 15.79 9.81
C LEU A 200 7.15 16.90 9.69
N TYR A 201 6.19 16.76 8.77
CA TYR A 201 5.14 17.77 8.52
C TYR A 201 3.81 17.44 9.21
N PHE A 202 3.49 16.15 9.35
CA PHE A 202 2.15 15.72 9.75
C PHE A 202 2.05 15.23 11.19
N ASP A 203 3.17 14.98 11.87
CA ASP A 203 3.20 14.58 13.27
C ASP A 203 3.19 15.78 14.23
N SER A 204 2.13 15.91 15.02
CA SER A 204 1.98 16.97 16.03
C SER A 204 1.23 16.47 17.28
N PRO A 205 1.64 16.86 18.50
CA PRO A 205 2.86 17.59 18.82
C PRO A 205 4.11 16.74 18.57
N GLU A 206 5.28 17.37 18.70
CA GLU A 206 6.55 16.69 18.52
C GLU A 206 6.74 15.54 19.52
N LYS A 207 7.32 14.44 19.06
CA LYS A 207 7.54 13.21 19.83
C LYS A 207 9.01 12.83 19.90
N GLU A 208 9.40 12.30 21.04
CA GLU A 208 10.70 11.69 21.31
C GLU A 208 10.89 10.39 20.52
N LYS A 209 12.13 10.06 20.15
CA LYS A 209 12.47 8.82 19.42
C LYS A 209 11.89 7.55 20.06
N LYS A 210 11.93 7.47 21.40
CA LYS A 210 11.39 6.32 22.15
C LYS A 210 9.88 6.19 21.99
N GLU A 211 9.17 7.31 21.98
CA GLU A 211 7.72 7.35 21.78
C GLU A 211 7.37 6.95 20.33
N VAL A 212 8.05 7.54 19.35
CA VAL A 212 7.90 7.21 17.92
C VAL A 212 8.09 5.71 17.70
N ARG A 213 9.18 5.12 18.20
CA ARG A 213 9.44 3.68 18.10
C ARG A 213 8.30 2.85 18.71
N THR A 214 7.74 3.29 19.83
CA THR A 214 6.66 2.58 20.51
C THR A 214 5.35 2.62 19.71
N ILE A 215 5.01 3.79 19.16
CA ILE A 215 3.84 4.00 18.30
C ILE A 215 3.95 3.12 17.05
N VAL A 216 5.07 3.22 16.33
CA VAL A 216 5.25 2.47 15.08
C VAL A 216 5.32 0.97 15.33
N LYS A 217 5.89 0.53 16.46
CA LYS A 217 5.87 -0.90 16.85
C LYS A 217 4.44 -1.40 17.00
N LYS A 218 3.54 -0.61 17.61
CA LYS A 218 2.13 -0.97 17.77
C LYS A 218 1.40 -1.04 16.42
N TRP A 219 1.67 -0.11 15.51
CA TRP A 219 1.13 -0.16 14.15
C TRP A 219 1.62 -1.38 13.38
N GLN A 220 2.94 -1.65 13.40
CA GLN A 220 3.52 -2.82 12.77
C GLN A 220 2.92 -4.11 13.34
N GLN A 221 2.82 -4.25 14.66
CA GLN A 221 2.19 -5.41 15.30
C GLN A 221 0.73 -5.58 14.87
N THR A 222 -0.02 -4.48 14.71
CA THR A 222 -1.40 -4.53 14.20
C THR A 222 -1.45 -5.13 12.80
N VAL A 223 -0.54 -4.74 11.92
CA VAL A 223 -0.41 -5.33 10.57
C VAL A 223 -0.01 -6.80 10.68
N LYS A 224 1.07 -7.14 11.38
CA LYS A 224 1.62 -8.51 11.42
C LYS A 224 0.66 -9.52 12.09
N ASN A 225 -0.15 -9.08 13.06
CA ASN A 225 -1.19 -9.92 13.65
C ASN A 225 -2.34 -10.23 12.67
N ALA A 226 -2.60 -9.36 11.69
CA ALA A 226 -3.63 -9.56 10.67
C ALA A 226 -3.09 -10.25 9.40
N ASP A 227 -1.86 -9.94 9.02
CA ASP A 227 -1.13 -10.47 7.87
C ASP A 227 0.38 -10.46 8.18
N ASN A 228 0.89 -11.58 8.69
CA ASN A 228 2.28 -11.71 9.15
C ASN A 228 3.32 -11.48 8.05
N ASN A 229 2.94 -11.70 6.78
CA ASN A 229 3.84 -11.59 5.64
C ASN A 229 3.74 -10.23 4.93
N ARG A 230 2.80 -9.35 5.33
CA ARG A 230 2.65 -8.02 4.73
C ARG A 230 3.86 -7.16 5.00
N LEU A 231 4.48 -6.59 3.96
CA LEU A 231 5.48 -5.56 4.15
C LEU A 231 4.84 -4.25 4.63
N THR A 232 5.55 -3.56 5.50
CA THR A 232 5.22 -2.23 6.04
C THR A 232 6.34 -1.25 5.76
N THR A 233 5.98 0.01 5.52
CA THR A 233 6.91 1.12 5.39
C THR A 233 6.34 2.38 6.03
N ILE A 234 7.16 3.44 6.07
CA ILE A 234 6.79 4.82 6.40
C ILE A 234 7.47 5.70 5.36
N GLY A 235 6.72 6.65 4.79
CA GLY A 235 7.25 7.72 3.95
C GLY A 235 7.96 8.77 4.80
N LEU A 236 9.26 8.94 4.64
CA LEU A 236 10.09 9.95 5.31
C LEU A 236 10.47 11.02 4.30
N GLU A 237 10.40 12.30 4.66
CA GLU A 237 10.78 13.37 3.72
C GLU A 237 12.29 13.38 3.48
N GLY A 238 13.08 13.58 4.55
CA GLY A 238 14.49 13.89 4.37
C GLY A 238 15.38 13.58 5.58
N VAL A 239 16.61 14.09 5.53
CA VAL A 239 17.63 13.87 6.59
C VAL A 239 17.20 14.35 7.97
N ARG A 240 16.30 15.34 8.05
CA ARG A 240 15.79 15.87 9.32
C ARG A 240 15.01 14.84 10.13
N GLU A 241 14.46 13.82 9.47
CA GLU A 241 13.75 12.72 10.14
C GLU A 241 14.67 11.96 11.11
N ILE A 242 16.00 11.99 10.90
CA ILE A 242 16.96 11.32 11.79
C ILE A 242 16.86 11.80 13.25
N PHE A 243 16.40 13.03 13.50
CA PHE A 243 16.31 13.56 14.85
C PHE A 243 15.10 13.02 15.61
N ARG A 244 14.06 12.54 14.92
CA ARG A 244 12.79 12.13 15.52
C ARG A 244 12.29 10.79 14.98
N TRP A 245 11.97 10.72 13.70
CA TRP A 245 11.53 9.50 13.01
C TRP A 245 12.69 8.76 12.35
N ASP A 246 13.74 8.52 13.14
CA ASP A 246 15.00 7.93 12.68
C ASP A 246 14.76 6.59 11.93
N PRO A 247 15.16 6.48 10.65
CA PRO A 247 14.89 5.30 9.82
C PRO A 247 15.41 4.00 10.45
N ASN A 248 16.45 4.07 11.28
CA ASN A 248 17.02 2.89 11.93
C ASN A 248 16.21 2.43 13.15
N ILE A 249 15.44 3.30 13.81
CA ILE A 249 14.62 2.92 14.98
C ILE A 249 13.22 2.45 14.59
N LEU A 250 12.71 2.88 13.43
CA LEU A 250 11.35 2.54 12.96
C LEU A 250 11.22 1.03 12.72
N PRO A 251 10.37 0.31 13.46
CA PRO A 251 10.15 -1.12 13.24
C PRO A 251 9.21 -1.31 12.03
N VAL A 252 9.75 -1.10 10.84
CA VAL A 252 9.11 -1.36 9.54
C VAL A 252 10.05 -2.21 8.67
N ASP A 253 9.54 -2.79 7.59
CA ASP A 253 10.32 -3.73 6.79
C ASP A 253 11.31 -3.01 5.85
N PHE A 254 10.96 -1.80 5.40
CA PHE A 254 11.82 -0.93 4.60
C PHE A 254 11.41 0.54 4.78
N ILE A 255 12.26 1.47 4.34
CA ILE A 255 12.01 2.91 4.38
C ILE A 255 11.69 3.45 2.98
N SER A 256 10.73 4.36 2.90
CA SER A 256 10.38 5.08 1.67
C SER A 256 10.80 6.54 1.85
N TYR A 257 11.82 7.02 1.11
CA TYR A 257 12.26 8.41 1.20
C TYR A 257 11.62 9.26 0.11
N HIS A 258 11.20 10.49 0.44
CA HIS A 258 10.63 11.47 -0.49
C HIS A 258 11.53 12.73 -0.52
N PRO A 259 12.77 12.61 -1.02
CA PRO A 259 13.67 13.74 -1.04
C PRO A 259 13.18 14.76 -2.07
N TYR A 260 13.10 16.02 -1.67
CA TYR A 260 12.80 17.15 -2.55
C TYR A 260 14.00 18.09 -2.61
N GLU A 261 14.30 18.58 -3.81
CA GLU A 261 15.40 19.51 -4.03
C GLU A 261 14.95 20.93 -3.69
N TYR A 262 15.36 21.44 -2.53
CA TYR A 262 15.21 22.85 -2.18
C TYR A 262 16.50 23.64 -2.43
N GLU A 263 17.65 22.97 -2.28
CA GLU A 263 18.98 23.48 -2.58
C GLU A 263 19.68 22.59 -3.62
N PRO A 264 20.53 23.16 -4.50
CA PRO A 264 21.28 22.36 -5.47
C PRO A 264 22.09 21.24 -4.82
N GLU A 265 22.02 20.05 -5.41
CA GLU A 265 22.64 18.79 -4.99
C GLU A 265 22.10 18.17 -3.69
N GLN A 266 21.00 18.70 -3.14
CA GLN A 266 20.41 18.19 -1.90
C GLN A 266 20.00 16.72 -2.05
N VAL A 267 19.18 16.38 -3.03
CA VAL A 267 18.66 15.02 -3.25
C VAL A 267 19.81 14.04 -3.48
N ARG A 268 20.82 14.42 -4.28
CA ARG A 268 21.99 13.56 -4.52
C ARG A 268 22.77 13.29 -3.23
N ASN A 269 22.99 14.32 -2.43
CA ASN A 269 23.69 14.21 -1.15
C ASN A 269 22.89 13.36 -0.15
N GLU A 270 21.58 13.55 -0.09
CA GLU A 270 20.68 12.77 0.75
C GLU A 270 20.70 11.29 0.37
N ILE A 271 20.59 10.95 -0.92
CA ILE A 271 20.67 9.57 -1.41
C ILE A 271 22.00 8.91 -1.01
N TYR A 272 23.12 9.63 -1.10
CA TYR A 272 24.42 9.15 -0.63
C TYR A 272 24.37 8.79 0.87
N TRP A 273 23.81 9.66 1.70
CA TRP A 273 23.70 9.41 3.14
C TRP A 273 22.72 8.29 3.50
N TYR A 274 21.60 8.17 2.78
CA TYR A 274 20.67 7.05 2.92
C TYR A 274 21.38 5.72 2.65
N GLY A 275 22.12 5.64 1.54
CA GLY A 275 22.90 4.45 1.18
C GLY A 275 23.98 4.08 2.21
N LYS A 276 24.54 5.07 2.92
CA LYS A 276 25.61 4.85 3.90
C LYS A 276 25.11 4.49 5.30
N TYR A 277 23.99 5.05 5.73
CA TYR A 277 23.58 5.00 7.15
C TYR A 277 22.24 4.31 7.41
N THR A 278 21.41 4.07 6.39
CA THR A 278 20.16 3.34 6.57
C THR A 278 20.43 1.84 6.58
N LYS A 279 20.22 1.20 7.74
CA LYS A 279 20.52 -0.22 8.00
C LYS A 279 19.41 -1.17 7.55
N LYS A 280 18.47 -0.69 6.75
CA LYS A 280 17.30 -1.40 6.25
C LYS A 280 17.22 -1.24 4.74
N PRO A 281 16.50 -2.13 4.03
CA PRO A 281 16.12 -1.85 2.66
C PRO A 281 15.39 -0.51 2.60
N TRP A 282 15.58 0.21 1.50
CA TRP A 282 14.93 1.49 1.27
C TRP A 282 14.67 1.70 -0.22
N ILE A 283 13.76 2.62 -0.51
CA ILE A 283 13.39 3.07 -1.86
C ILE A 283 13.32 4.60 -1.88
N ILE A 284 13.33 5.16 -3.08
CA ILE A 284 12.82 6.52 -3.33
C ILE A 284 11.34 6.35 -3.71
N GLY A 285 10.47 6.96 -2.92
CA GLY A 285 9.04 6.67 -2.86
C GLY A 285 8.15 7.68 -3.54
#